data_AF-A0A6P1WBF6-F1
#
_entry.id   AF-A0A6P1WBF6-F1
#
_cell.length_a   1.000
_cell.length_b   1.000
_cell.length_c   1.000
_cell.angle_alpha   90.00
_cell.angle_beta   90.00
_cell.angle_gamma   90.00
#
_symmetry.space_group_name_H-M   'P 1'
#
loop_
_entity.id
_entity.type
_entity.pdbx_description
1 polymer ?
#
loop_
_entity_poly.entity_id
_entity_poly.type
_entity_poly.pdbx_seq_one_letter_code
_entity_poly.pdbx_strand_id
1 'polypeptide(L)'
;MVNQQAGKPYSVNVKNGERYLAYLRSSHLLTDAYLTEWRTYFNERQAGFRASPQNEGPPLGFEYDLVLLSQDVDQQLASLKTLKIETVKVRQDRATVKLLLLYNYEFRLVKINNRWFINEILNLSAE
;
A
#
# COMPACT_ATOMS: atom_id res chain seq x y z
N MET A 1 -6.00 1.03 -10.97
CA MET A 1 -5.80 -0.37 -10.58
C MET A 1 -6.99 -1.28 -10.93
N VAL A 2 -8.20 -0.73 -11.09
CA VAL A 2 -9.42 -1.47 -11.46
C VAL A 2 -9.92 -1.01 -12.83
N ASN A 3 -10.47 -1.93 -13.63
CA ASN A 3 -11.24 -1.61 -14.83
C ASN A 3 -12.67 -1.25 -14.40
N GLN A 4 -13.05 0.01 -14.61
CA GLN A 4 -14.37 0.53 -14.29
C GLN A 4 -15.01 1.00 -15.59
N GLN A 5 -16.01 0.27 -16.07
CA GLN A 5 -16.80 0.62 -17.25
C GLN A 5 -18.27 0.65 -16.84
N ALA A 6 -19.00 1.68 -17.28
CA ALA A 6 -20.40 1.84 -16.93
C ALA A 6 -21.22 0.58 -17.31
N GLY A 7 -22.00 0.08 -16.37
CA GLY A 7 -22.82 -1.12 -16.56
C GLY A 7 -22.04 -2.44 -16.67
N LYS A 8 -20.73 -2.45 -16.41
CA LYS A 8 -19.91 -3.67 -16.37
C LYS A 8 -19.40 -3.93 -14.97
N PRO A 9 -19.35 -5.20 -14.53
CA PRO A 9 -18.68 -5.55 -13.29
C PRO A 9 -17.22 -5.11 -13.26
N TYR A 10 -16.77 -4.67 -12.10
CA TYR A 10 -15.37 -4.36 -11.84
C TYR A 10 -14.48 -5.59 -12.05
N SER A 11 -13.26 -5.33 -12.48
CA SER A 11 -12.19 -6.32 -12.54
C SER A 11 -10.87 -5.64 -12.26
N VAL A 12 -9.93 -6.36 -11.69
CA VAL A 12 -8.59 -5.82 -11.48
C VAL A 12 -7.90 -5.67 -12.84
N ASN A 13 -7.32 -4.51 -13.07
CA ASN A 13 -6.47 -4.30 -14.24
C ASN A 13 -5.07 -4.82 -13.94
N VAL A 14 -4.86 -6.12 -14.14
CA VAL A 14 -3.59 -6.82 -13.85
C VAL A 14 -2.41 -6.11 -14.52
N LYS A 15 -2.55 -5.70 -15.79
CA LYS A 15 -1.48 -5.00 -16.52
C LYS A 15 -1.06 -3.70 -15.83
N ASN A 16 -2.01 -2.85 -15.45
CA ASN A 16 -1.70 -1.61 -14.75
C ASN A 16 -1.26 -1.88 -13.31
N GLY A 17 -1.75 -2.95 -12.68
CA GLY A 17 -1.27 -3.41 -11.38
C GLY A 17 0.22 -3.75 -11.37
N GLU A 18 0.67 -4.53 -12.35
CA GLU A 18 2.10 -4.85 -12.49
C GLU A 18 2.94 -3.62 -12.81
N ARG A 19 2.43 -2.67 -13.62
CA ARG A 19 3.13 -1.40 -13.87
C ARG A 19 3.28 -0.57 -12.59
N TYR A 20 2.26 -0.55 -11.74
CA TYR A 20 2.31 0.11 -10.44
C TYR A 20 3.34 -0.55 -9.51
N LEU A 21 3.34 -1.88 -9.40
CA LEU A 21 4.33 -2.59 -8.58
C LEU A 21 5.76 -2.42 -9.11
N ALA A 22 5.95 -2.36 -10.43
CA ALA A 22 7.25 -2.08 -11.04
C ALA A 22 7.73 -0.66 -10.73
N TYR A 23 6.82 0.33 -10.71
CA TYR A 23 7.13 1.69 -10.29
C TYR A 23 7.53 1.75 -8.81
N LEU A 24 6.81 1.06 -7.92
CA LEU A 24 7.20 0.96 -6.51
C LEU A 24 8.57 0.30 -6.36
N ARG A 25 8.84 -0.77 -7.12
CA ARG A 25 10.12 -1.48 -7.10
C ARG A 25 11.30 -0.60 -7.51
N SER A 26 11.11 0.34 -8.44
CA SER A 26 12.19 1.23 -8.89
C SER A 26 12.66 2.22 -7.82
N SER A 27 11.92 2.38 -6.71
CA SER A 27 12.41 3.13 -5.55
C SER A 27 13.63 2.50 -4.87
N HIS A 28 13.83 1.19 -5.04
CA HIS A 28 14.83 0.39 -4.30
C HIS A 28 14.70 0.48 -2.77
N LEU A 29 13.54 0.88 -2.24
CA LEU A 29 13.27 1.02 -0.80
C LEU A 29 12.38 -0.09 -0.25
N LEU A 30 11.74 -0.88 -1.11
CA LEU A 30 10.77 -1.90 -0.73
C LEU A 30 11.36 -3.30 -0.94
N THR A 31 10.93 -4.24 -0.10
CA THR A 31 11.25 -5.66 -0.29
C THR A 31 10.40 -6.28 -1.41
N ASP A 32 10.91 -7.34 -2.02
CA ASP A 32 10.11 -8.15 -2.96
C ASP A 32 8.92 -8.84 -2.27
N ALA A 33 9.05 -9.12 -0.96
CA ALA A 33 7.96 -9.67 -0.13
C ALA A 33 6.78 -8.69 -0.06
N TYR A 34 7.03 -7.42 0.29
CA TYR A 34 6.03 -6.36 0.31
C TYR A 34 5.29 -6.23 -1.05
N LEU A 35 6.02 -6.26 -2.16
CA LEU A 35 5.42 -6.18 -3.49
C LEU A 35 4.60 -7.44 -3.83
N THR A 36 4.98 -8.60 -3.30
CA THR A 36 4.28 -9.87 -3.51
C THR A 36 2.97 -9.92 -2.73
N GLU A 37 2.90 -9.31 -1.54
CA GLU A 37 1.66 -9.15 -0.79
C GLU A 37 0.62 -8.36 -1.59
N TRP A 38 1.01 -7.23 -2.18
CA TRP A 38 0.11 -6.46 -3.05
C TRP A 38 -0.32 -7.22 -4.31
N ARG A 39 0.59 -7.99 -4.93
CA ARG A 39 0.23 -8.86 -6.06
C ARG A 39 -0.80 -9.91 -5.65
N THR A 40 -0.63 -10.50 -4.47
CA THR A 40 -1.58 -11.47 -3.89
C THR A 40 -2.93 -10.80 -3.64
N TYR A 41 -2.92 -9.63 -3.00
CA TYR A 41 -4.11 -8.82 -2.78
C TYR A 41 -4.89 -8.54 -4.06
N PHE A 42 -4.21 -8.15 -5.15
CA PHE A 42 -4.85 -7.93 -6.46
C PHE A 42 -5.52 -9.20 -7.00
N ASN A 43 -4.89 -10.36 -6.86
CA ASN A 43 -5.49 -11.62 -7.29
C ASN A 43 -6.73 -11.98 -6.45
N GLU A 44 -6.67 -11.76 -5.14
CA GLU A 44 -7.80 -12.00 -4.25
C GLU A 44 -8.97 -11.06 -4.55
N ARG A 45 -8.71 -9.76 -4.79
CA ARG A 45 -9.75 -8.81 -5.21
C ARG A 45 -10.37 -9.21 -6.56
N GLN A 46 -9.55 -9.68 -7.51
CA GLN A 46 -10.04 -10.19 -8.79
C GLN A 46 -10.94 -11.43 -8.63
N ALA A 47 -10.59 -12.34 -7.71
CA ALA A 47 -11.44 -13.48 -7.38
C ALA A 47 -12.74 -13.02 -6.71
N GLY A 48 -12.67 -12.06 -5.80
CA GLY A 48 -13.82 -11.43 -5.14
C GLY A 48 -14.81 -10.83 -6.14
N PHE A 49 -14.34 -10.01 -7.09
CA PHE A 49 -15.21 -9.43 -8.12
C PHE A 49 -15.86 -10.47 -9.05
N ARG A 50 -15.24 -11.66 -9.22
CA ARG A 50 -15.85 -12.76 -9.98
C ARG A 50 -16.93 -13.48 -9.18
N ALA A 51 -16.69 -13.69 -7.89
CA ALA A 51 -17.62 -14.37 -7.00
C ALA A 51 -18.84 -13.49 -6.64
N SER A 52 -18.61 -12.19 -6.46
CA SER A 52 -19.63 -11.19 -6.15
C SER A 52 -19.43 -9.95 -7.03
N PRO A 53 -20.03 -9.91 -8.23
CA PRO A 53 -19.91 -8.78 -9.15
C PRO A 53 -20.37 -7.46 -8.52
N GLN A 54 -19.50 -6.45 -8.58
CA GLN A 54 -19.81 -5.08 -8.21
C GLN A 54 -19.74 -4.20 -9.45
N ASN A 55 -20.71 -3.32 -9.66
CA ASN A 55 -20.82 -2.43 -10.82
C ASN A 55 -21.07 -0.96 -10.45
N GLU A 56 -21.27 -0.67 -9.17
CA GLU A 56 -21.54 0.67 -8.64
C GLU A 56 -20.67 0.97 -7.41
N GLY A 57 -20.45 2.27 -7.17
CA GLY A 57 -19.66 2.78 -6.06
C GLY A 57 -18.15 2.59 -6.21
N PRO A 58 -17.36 2.98 -5.20
CA PRO A 58 -15.93 2.68 -5.18
C PRO A 58 -15.69 1.17 -5.22
N PRO A 59 -14.74 0.66 -6.04
CA PRO A 59 -14.46 -0.76 -6.07
C PRO A 59 -13.91 -1.25 -4.74
N LEU A 60 -14.52 -2.31 -4.21
CA LEU A 60 -14.17 -2.83 -2.90
C LEU A 60 -12.67 -3.14 -2.78
N GLY A 61 -12.00 -2.52 -1.81
CA GLY A 61 -10.56 -2.66 -1.56
C GLY A 61 -9.65 -1.78 -2.45
N PHE A 62 -10.20 -0.82 -3.17
CA PHE A 62 -9.45 0.18 -3.94
C PHE A 62 -9.94 1.61 -3.67
N GLU A 63 -10.57 1.82 -2.52
CA GLU A 63 -11.09 3.12 -2.07
C GLU A 63 -9.99 4.02 -1.51
N TYR A 64 -8.79 3.48 -1.30
CA TYR A 64 -7.65 4.16 -0.67
C TYR A 64 -6.36 3.94 -1.48
N ASP A 65 -5.37 4.82 -1.29
CA ASP A 65 -4.04 4.66 -1.86
C ASP A 65 -3.26 3.52 -1.17
N LEU A 66 -2.55 2.70 -1.94
CA LEU A 66 -1.94 1.46 -1.44
C LEU A 66 -0.62 1.66 -0.68
N VAL A 67 -0.04 2.87 -0.69
CA VAL A 67 1.16 3.19 0.10
C VAL A 67 0.78 4.01 1.32
N LEU A 68 -0.07 5.02 1.13
CA LEU A 68 -0.57 5.86 2.21
C LEU A 68 -1.72 5.22 2.98
N LEU A 69 -2.32 4.14 2.49
CA LEU A 69 -3.42 3.44 3.16
C LEU A 69 -4.52 4.40 3.64
N SER A 70 -4.88 5.35 2.78
CA SER A 70 -5.75 6.50 3.08
C SER A 70 -6.51 6.95 1.82
N GLN A 71 -7.71 7.49 2.01
CA GLN A 71 -8.47 8.17 0.94
C GLN A 71 -8.02 9.64 0.77
N ASP A 72 -7.52 10.26 1.85
CA ASP A 72 -7.09 11.66 1.90
C ASP A 72 -5.63 11.83 1.41
N VAL A 73 -5.39 11.42 0.16
CA VAL A 73 -4.03 11.37 -0.44
C VAL A 73 -3.37 12.74 -0.46
N ASP A 74 -4.07 13.78 -0.93
CA ASP A 74 -3.50 15.11 -1.09
C ASP A 74 -3.16 15.75 0.26
N GLN A 75 -4.03 15.60 1.25
CA GLN A 75 -3.80 16.10 2.61
C GLN A 75 -2.66 15.35 3.28
N GLN A 76 -2.58 14.03 3.11
CA GLN A 76 -1.45 13.24 3.58
C GLN A 76 -0.13 13.71 2.97
N LEU A 77 -0.08 13.86 1.65
CA LEU A 77 1.13 14.36 0.96
C LEU A 77 1.50 15.78 1.40
N ALA A 78 0.52 16.65 1.62
CA ALA A 78 0.76 17.99 2.15
C ALA A 78 1.39 17.95 3.56
N SER A 79 1.02 16.98 4.38
CA SER A 79 1.54 16.78 5.74
C SER A 79 2.96 16.23 5.81
N LEU A 80 3.56 15.80 4.68
CA LEU A 80 4.97 15.35 4.65
C LEU A 80 5.93 16.42 5.15
N LYS A 81 5.61 17.72 4.96
CA LYS A 81 6.41 18.85 5.45
C LYS A 81 6.47 18.93 6.98
N THR A 82 5.52 18.30 7.64
CA THR A 82 5.37 18.27 9.10
C THR A 82 5.53 16.87 9.66
N LEU A 83 6.06 15.92 8.88
CA LEU A 83 6.31 14.54 9.31
C LEU A 83 7.15 14.54 10.59
N LYS A 84 6.68 13.79 11.60
CA LYS A 84 7.43 13.55 12.83
C LYS A 84 7.72 12.07 12.97
N ILE A 85 8.98 11.72 13.20
CA ILE A 85 9.35 10.37 13.63
C ILE A 85 9.15 10.33 15.14
N GLU A 86 8.20 9.52 15.59
CA GLU A 86 7.86 9.40 17.01
C GLU A 86 8.74 8.38 17.72
N THR A 87 9.02 7.26 17.05
CA THR A 87 9.78 6.17 17.66
C THR A 87 10.53 5.38 16.61
N VAL A 88 11.77 5.03 16.91
CA VAL A 88 12.56 4.07 16.14
C VAL A 88 13.03 2.97 17.08
N LYS A 89 12.65 1.72 16.79
CA LYS A 89 13.13 0.53 17.51
C LYS A 89 13.90 -0.35 16.54
N VAL A 90 15.15 -0.64 16.85
CA VAL A 90 16.00 -1.54 16.04
C VAL A 90 16.34 -2.78 16.87
N ARG A 91 16.19 -3.96 16.28
CA ARG A 91 16.57 -5.24 16.85
C ARG A 91 17.22 -6.08 15.75
N GLN A 92 18.55 -6.20 15.81
CA GLN A 92 19.35 -6.93 14.81
C GLN A 92 19.07 -6.45 13.37
N ASP A 93 18.46 -7.30 12.55
CA ASP A 93 18.11 -7.08 11.16
C ASP A 93 16.66 -6.61 10.97
N ARG A 94 15.98 -6.21 12.05
CA ARG A 94 14.62 -5.66 12.00
C ARG A 94 14.55 -4.28 12.64
N ALA A 95 13.70 -3.43 12.08
CA ALA A 95 13.37 -2.15 12.68
C ALA A 95 11.88 -1.83 12.55
N THR A 96 11.39 -1.06 13.51
CA THR A 96 10.05 -0.49 13.51
C THR A 96 10.19 1.02 13.63
N VAL A 97 9.64 1.76 12.68
CA VAL A 97 9.60 3.22 12.68
C VAL A 97 8.15 3.64 12.80
N LYS A 98 7.81 4.35 13.88
CA LYS A 98 6.52 5.02 14.02
C LYS A 98 6.67 6.47 13.63
N LEU A 99 5.78 6.94 12.77
CA LEU A 99 5.78 8.30 12.28
C LEU A 99 4.36 8.85 12.26
N LEU A 100 4.28 10.15 12.53
CA LEU A 100 3.06 10.94 12.47
C LEU A 100 3.11 11.84 11.25
N LEU A 101 2.12 11.64 10.37
CA LEU A 101 1.73 12.53 9.29
C LEU A 101 0.39 13.19 9.68
N LEU A 102 -0.60 13.21 8.78
CA LEU A 102 -1.99 13.42 9.16
C LEU A 102 -2.54 12.23 9.97
N TYR A 103 -1.99 11.03 9.75
CA TYR A 103 -2.31 9.81 10.49
C TYR A 103 -1.06 9.18 11.09
N ASN A 104 -1.26 8.22 11.98
CA ASN A 104 -0.19 7.47 12.61
C ASN A 104 0.17 6.27 11.74
N TYR A 105 1.46 6.12 11.41
CA TYR A 105 1.95 4.99 10.65
C TYR A 105 2.99 4.19 11.42
N GLU A 106 3.02 2.88 11.14
CA GLU A 106 4.12 2.01 11.50
C GLU A 106 4.74 1.43 10.23
N PHE A 107 6.03 1.68 10.05
CA PHE A 107 6.83 1.10 8.99
C PHE A 107 7.68 0.01 9.61
N ARG A 108 7.57 -1.22 9.11
CA ARG A 108 8.42 -2.33 9.53
C ARG A 108 9.46 -2.59 8.46
N LEU A 109 10.71 -2.58 8.87
CA LEU A 109 11.86 -2.70 7.99
C LEU A 109 12.66 -3.95 8.30
N VAL A 110 13.30 -4.48 7.26
CA VAL A 110 14.29 -5.57 7.36
C VAL A 110 15.61 -5.12 6.77
N LYS A 111 16.72 -5.63 7.31
CA LYS A 111 18.07 -5.34 6.86
C LYS A 111 18.56 -6.46 5.94
N ILE A 112 18.79 -6.15 4.67
CA ILE A 112 19.30 -7.09 3.67
C ILE A 112 20.60 -6.52 3.11
N ASN A 113 21.68 -7.29 3.15
CA ASN A 113 23.01 -6.85 2.69
C ASN A 113 23.40 -5.47 3.26
N ASN A 114 23.19 -5.30 4.56
CA ASN A 114 23.49 -4.08 5.32
C ASN A 114 22.66 -2.82 4.93
N ARG A 115 21.59 -2.95 4.14
CA ARG A 115 20.65 -1.87 3.79
C ARG A 115 19.26 -2.15 4.35
N TRP A 116 18.57 -1.11 4.80
CA TRP A 116 17.19 -1.22 5.31
C TRP A 116 16.18 -1.10 4.18
N PHE A 117 15.18 -1.98 4.18
CA PHE A 117 14.08 -2.00 3.23
C PHE A 117 12.75 -2.04 3.98
N ILE A 118 11.75 -1.35 3.47
CA ILE A 118 10.37 -1.43 3.95
C ILE A 118 9.81 -2.80 3.58
N ASN A 119 9.40 -3.53 4.60
CA ASN A 119 8.78 -4.84 4.48
C ASN A 119 7.26 -4.77 4.66
N GLU A 120 6.76 -3.80 5.44
CA GLU A 120 5.34 -3.62 5.72
C GLU A 120 5.08 -2.15 6.07
N ILE A 121 3.92 -1.64 5.66
CA ILE A 121 3.42 -0.32 6.03
C ILE A 121 2.05 -0.53 6.65
N LEU A 122 1.81 0.10 7.79
CA LEU A 122 0.54 0.05 8.50
C LEU A 122 0.08 1.48 8.77
N ASN A 123 -1.18 1.78 8.46
CA ASN A 123 -1.87 2.96 8.97
C ASN A 123 -2.56 2.57 10.27
N LEU A 124 -2.03 3.04 11.40
CA LEU A 124 -2.53 2.76 12.74
C LEU A 124 -3.79 3.57 13.09
N SER A 125 -4.21 4.48 12.21
CA SER A 125 -5.43 5.29 12.36
C SER A 125 -6.58 4.80 11.48
N ALA A 126 -6.35 3.79 10.64
CA ALA A 126 -7.43 3.10 9.93
C ALA A 126 -8.09 2.09 10.89
N GLU A 127 -9.36 2.31 11.21
CA GLU A 127 -10.21 1.36 11.96
C GLU A 127 -10.61 0.16 11.12
#